data_AF-A0A919X8D7-F1
#
_entry.id   AF-A0A919X8D7-F1
#
_cell.length_a   1.000
_cell.length_b   1.000
_cell.length_c   1.000
_cell.angle_alpha   90.00
_cell.angle_beta   90.00
_cell.angle_gamma   90.00
#
_symmetry.space_group_name_H-M   'P 1'
#
loop_
_entity.id
_entity.type
_entity.pdbx_description
1 polymer ?
#
loop_
_entity_poly.entity_id
_entity_poly.type
_entity_poly.pdbx_seq_one_letter_code
_entity_poly.pdbx_strand_id
1 'polypeptide(L)'
;MNTAFLFAAAAILAVLPILFLFKLNMEKIKENPSEIGSIQTKFFIGVAISEVIPIILIVFGMMNLTPVESLNELLVPGIIVIFALIFAPFFIFLQRFVGAPEESKQAITTFSMIGLALANAIPLISFISLIMLMP
;
A
#
# COMPACT_ATOMS: atom_id res chain seq x y z
N MET A 1 2.47 -7.60 23.01
CA MET A 1 1.63 -7.23 21.86
C MET A 1 1.77 -8.35 20.85
N ASN A 2 0.66 -8.98 20.42
CA ASN A 2 0.74 -10.08 19.45
C ASN A 2 1.43 -9.58 18.17
N THR A 3 2.40 -10.35 17.67
CA THR A 3 3.17 -10.07 16.44
C THR A 3 2.27 -9.75 15.24
N ALA A 4 1.05 -10.28 15.21
CA ALA A 4 0.02 -9.97 14.23
C ALA A 4 -0.28 -8.46 14.10
N PHE A 5 -0.26 -7.70 15.20
CA PHE A 5 -0.49 -6.25 15.16
C PHE A 5 0.67 -5.47 14.53
N LEU A 6 1.89 -6.02 14.50
CA LEU A 6 3.00 -5.42 13.78
C LEU A 6 2.75 -5.46 12.27
N PHE A 7 2.26 -6.60 11.76
CA PHE A 7 1.89 -6.74 10.36
C PHE A 7 0.70 -5.85 9.99
N ALA A 8 -0.33 -5.78 10.84
CA ALA A 8 -1.47 -4.89 10.62
C ALA A 8 -1.05 -3.40 10.61
N ALA A 9 -0.19 -2.99 11.55
CA ALA A 9 0.35 -1.64 11.57
C ALA A 9 1.20 -1.33 10.34
N ALA A 10 2.05 -2.27 9.89
CA ALA A 10 2.85 -2.10 8.69
C ALA A 10 1.98 -1.87 7.45
N ALA A 11 0.89 -2.62 7.29
CA ALA A 11 -0.04 -2.46 6.18
C ALA A 11 -0.67 -1.06 6.13
N ILE A 12 -1.17 -0.55 7.25
CA ILE A 12 -1.79 0.79 7.31
C ILE A 12 -0.76 1.90 7.12
N LEU A 13 0.40 1.78 7.76
CA LEU A 13 1.46 2.77 7.66
C LEU A 13 2.10 2.83 6.27
N ALA A 14 2.02 1.74 5.48
CA ALA A 14 2.39 1.77 4.08
C ALA A 14 1.27 2.38 3.22
N VAL A 15 0.03 1.91 3.37
CA VAL A 15 -1.08 2.29 2.48
C VAL A 15 -1.41 3.79 2.57
N LEU A 16 -1.58 4.35 3.77
CA LEU A 16 -2.08 5.73 3.88
C LEU A 16 -1.12 6.76 3.25
N PRO A 17 0.20 6.76 3.52
CA PRO A 17 1.13 7.68 2.88
C PRO A 17 1.24 7.44 1.38
N ILE A 18 1.27 6.18 0.92
CA ILE A 18 1.39 5.87 -0.51
C ILE A 18 0.16 6.38 -1.27
N LEU A 19 -1.06 6.20 -0.75
CA LEU A 19 -2.27 6.71 -1.39
C LEU A 19 -2.32 8.24 -1.42
N PHE A 20 -1.83 8.89 -0.36
CA PHE A 20 -1.69 10.35 -0.33
C PHE A 20 -0.71 10.84 -1.40
N LEU A 21 0.49 10.27 -1.46
CA LEU A 21 1.50 10.59 -2.47
C LEU A 21 0.99 10.30 -3.88
N PHE A 22 0.29 9.18 -4.06
CA PHE A 22 -0.32 8.79 -5.32
C PHE A 22 -1.32 9.85 -5.78
N LYS A 23 -2.25 10.28 -4.92
CA LYS A 23 -3.22 11.33 -5.24
C LYS A 23 -2.51 12.62 -5.68
N LEU A 24 -1.53 13.09 -4.90
CA LEU A 24 -0.81 14.33 -5.23
C LEU A 24 -0.08 14.27 -6.57
N ASN A 25 0.53 13.14 -6.90
CA ASN A 25 1.25 12.98 -8.16
C ASN A 25 0.32 12.69 -9.34
N MET A 26 -0.82 12.03 -9.09
CA MET A 26 -1.86 11.80 -10.09
C MET A 26 -2.44 13.12 -10.61
N GLU A 27 -2.72 14.08 -9.74
CA GLU A 27 -3.22 15.40 -10.16
C GLU A 27 -2.20 16.12 -11.04
N LYS A 28 -0.90 16.05 -10.71
CA LYS A 28 0.17 16.61 -11.55
C LYS A 28 0.25 15.97 -12.94
N ILE A 29 -0.01 14.67 -13.03
CA ILE A 29 -0.04 13.95 -14.33
C ILE A 29 -1.26 14.36 -15.15
N LYS A 30 -2.42 14.60 -14.51
CA LYS A 30 -3.62 15.10 -15.19
C LYS A 30 -3.39 16.49 -15.79
N GLU A 31 -2.62 17.34 -15.11
CA GLU A 31 -2.28 18.68 -15.57
C GLU A 31 -1.19 18.67 -16.65
N ASN A 32 -0.14 17.86 -16.48
CA ASN A 32 1.03 17.84 -17.37
C ASN A 32 1.51 16.40 -17.64
N PRO A 33 0.84 15.64 -18.54
CA PRO A 33 1.14 14.24 -18.78
C PRO A 33 2.52 13.98 -19.39
N SER A 34 3.13 14.98 -20.05
CA SER A 34 4.48 14.90 -20.63
C SER A 34 5.58 14.75 -19.57
N GLU A 35 5.33 15.16 -18.32
CA GLU A 35 6.30 15.10 -17.22
C GLU A 35 6.26 13.78 -16.42
N ILE A 36 5.52 12.77 -16.91
CA ILE A 36 5.27 11.52 -16.18
C ILE A 36 6.53 10.87 -15.59
N GLY A 37 7.67 10.89 -16.30
CA GLY A 37 8.91 10.29 -15.80
C GLY A 37 9.47 10.98 -14.57
N SER A 38 9.45 12.33 -14.54
CA SER A 38 9.89 13.12 -13.39
C SER A 38 8.94 12.94 -12.20
N ILE A 39 7.62 12.92 -12.47
CA ILE A 39 6.59 12.71 -11.45
C ILE A 39 6.68 11.31 -10.85
N GLN A 40 6.85 10.27 -11.67
CA GLN A 40 7.08 8.89 -11.23
C GLN A 40 8.30 8.78 -10.34
N THR A 41 9.43 9.40 -10.73
CA THR A 41 10.66 9.38 -9.93
C THR A 41 10.43 9.97 -8.53
N LYS A 42 9.75 11.11 -8.45
CA LYS A 42 9.40 11.74 -7.16
C LYS A 42 8.44 10.87 -6.35
N PHE A 43 7.48 10.22 -7.00
CA PHE A 43 6.58 9.27 -6.35
C PHE A 43 7.35 8.09 -5.75
N PHE A 44 8.25 7.44 -6.51
CA PHE A 44 9.08 6.34 -6.01
C PHE A 44 9.93 6.73 -4.81
N ILE A 45 10.58 7.90 -4.84
CA ILE A 45 11.35 8.40 -3.71
C ILE A 45 10.45 8.59 -2.47
N GLY A 46 9.27 9.19 -2.65
CA GLY A 46 8.30 9.37 -1.57
C GLY A 46 7.82 8.04 -0.99
N VAL A 47 7.53 7.04 -1.85
CA VAL A 47 7.14 5.69 -1.42
C VAL A 47 8.27 5.04 -0.63
N ALA A 48 9.49 5.04 -1.14
CA ALA A 48 10.64 4.45 -0.47
C ALA A 48 10.87 5.03 0.94
N ILE A 49 10.72 6.36 1.10
CA ILE A 49 10.81 7.02 2.41
C ILE A 49 9.63 6.58 3.31
N SER A 50 8.42 6.52 2.77
CA SER A 50 7.23 6.13 3.54
C SER A 50 7.26 4.67 4.00
N GLU A 51 7.94 3.79 3.27
CA GLU A 51 8.02 2.36 3.56
C GLU A 51 9.10 2.01 4.59
N VAL A 52 10.00 2.92 4.96
CA VAL A 52 11.07 2.63 5.95
C VAL A 52 10.49 2.05 7.25
N ILE A 53 9.46 2.69 7.82
CA ILE A 53 8.82 2.23 9.05
C ILE A 53 8.07 0.91 8.82
N PRO A 54 7.18 0.77 7.82
CA PRO A 54 6.55 -0.50 7.48
C PRO A 54 7.53 -1.67 7.31
N ILE A 55 8.64 -1.48 6.59
CA ILE A 55 9.66 -2.51 6.37
C ILE A 55 10.27 -2.95 7.70
N ILE A 56 10.61 -2.01 8.59
CA ILE A 56 11.12 -2.33 9.93
C ILE A 56 10.10 -3.17 10.72
N LEU A 57 8.82 -2.81 10.66
CA LEU A 57 7.76 -3.56 11.33
C LEU A 57 7.58 -4.97 10.75
N ILE A 58 7.65 -5.13 9.43
CA ILE A 58 7.63 -6.45 8.77
C ILE A 58 8.81 -7.28 9.25
N VAL A 59 10.03 -6.77 9.18
CA VAL A 59 11.23 -7.51 9.58
C VAL A 59 11.16 -7.91 11.04
N PHE A 60 10.80 -6.98 11.94
CA PHE A 60 10.67 -7.27 13.36
C PHE A 60 9.56 -8.28 13.65
N GLY A 61 8.43 -8.21 12.93
CA GLY A 61 7.36 -9.19 13.01
C GLY A 61 7.83 -10.58 12.59
N MET A 62 8.53 -10.68 11.46
CA MET A 62 9.07 -11.95 10.95
C MET A 62 10.13 -12.56 11.88
N MET A 63 10.94 -11.74 12.55
CA MET A 63 11.92 -12.22 13.54
C MET A 63 11.27 -12.83 14.79
N ASN A 64 10.04 -12.45 15.11
CA ASN A 64 9.30 -12.89 16.30
C ASN A 64 8.05 -13.70 15.89
N LEU A 65 8.16 -14.46 14.80
CA LEU A 65 7.06 -15.25 14.26
C LEU A 65 6.86 -16.47 15.17
N THR A 66 5.73 -16.49 15.88
CA THR A 66 5.32 -17.58 16.77
C THR A 66 3.84 -17.83 16.54
N PRO A 67 3.40 -19.07 16.28
CA PRO A 67 1.99 -19.38 16.07
C PRO A 67 1.12 -18.87 17.21
N VAL A 68 -0.06 -18.35 16.88
CA VAL A 68 -1.04 -17.90 17.89
C VAL A 68 -1.72 -19.10 18.55
N GLU A 69 -2.24 -18.91 19.76
CA GLU A 69 -2.95 -19.98 20.47
C GLU A 69 -4.38 -20.15 19.92
N SER A 70 -4.97 -19.07 19.38
CA SER A 70 -6.32 -19.07 18.83
C SER A 70 -6.47 -18.15 17.61
N LEU A 71 -7.28 -18.58 16.63
CA LEU A 71 -7.67 -17.76 15.47
C LEU A 71 -8.32 -16.42 15.86
N ASN A 72 -8.94 -16.33 17.04
CA ASN A 72 -9.52 -15.08 17.54
C ASN A 72 -8.49 -13.96 17.66
N GLU A 73 -7.22 -14.29 17.89
CA GLU A 73 -6.14 -13.31 17.97
C GLU A 73 -5.79 -12.68 16.61
N LEU A 74 -6.11 -13.38 15.52
CA LEU A 74 -5.85 -12.93 14.15
C LEU A 74 -7.02 -12.15 13.55
N LEU A 75 -8.21 -12.18 14.16
CA LEU A 75 -9.40 -11.54 13.60
C LEU A 75 -9.22 -10.04 13.39
N VAL A 76 -8.83 -9.31 14.44
CA VAL A 76 -8.67 -7.86 14.36
C VAL A 76 -7.50 -7.46 13.45
N PRO A 77 -6.29 -8.01 13.60
CA PRO A 77 -5.19 -7.74 12.67
C PRO A 77 -5.52 -8.11 11.22
N GLY A 78 -6.20 -9.24 11.00
CA GLY A 78 -6.64 -9.72 9.70
C GLY A 78 -7.61 -8.77 9.02
N ILE A 79 -8.63 -8.28 9.74
CA ILE A 79 -9.58 -7.29 9.21
C ILE A 79 -8.85 -6.01 8.77
N ILE A 80 -7.88 -5.53 9.56
CA ILE A 80 -7.11 -4.34 9.22
C ILE A 80 -6.31 -4.55 7.93
N VAL A 81 -5.62 -5.68 7.80
CA VAL A 81 -4.83 -6.01 6.60
C VAL A 81 -5.72 -6.19 5.37
N ILE A 82 -6.84 -6.91 5.50
CA ILE A 82 -7.82 -7.10 4.42
C ILE A 82 -8.41 -5.74 4.00
N PHE A 83 -8.75 -4.89 4.96
CA PHE A 83 -9.21 -3.54 4.66
C PHE A 83 -8.16 -2.77 3.86
N ALA A 84 -6.89 -2.81 4.25
CA ALA A 84 -5.79 -2.17 3.51
C ALA A 84 -5.66 -2.71 2.06
N LEU A 85 -5.72 -4.04 1.89
CA LEU A 85 -5.65 -4.73 0.60
C LEU A 85 -6.79 -4.36 -0.36
N ILE A 86 -7.99 -4.09 0.17
CA ILE A 86 -9.16 -3.73 -0.66
C ILE A 86 -9.22 -2.22 -0.88
N PHE A 87 -8.94 -1.44 0.17
CA PHE A 87 -9.05 0.01 0.15
C PHE A 87 -8.06 0.66 -0.82
N ALA A 88 -6.81 0.17 -0.86
CA ALA A 88 -5.79 0.73 -1.74
C ALA A 88 -6.14 0.62 -3.24
N PRO A 89 -6.47 -0.56 -3.79
CA PRO A 89 -6.97 -0.70 -5.16
C PRO A 89 -8.21 0.16 -5.41
N PHE A 90 -9.21 0.10 -4.51
CA PHE A 90 -10.45 0.86 -4.66
C PHE A 90 -10.18 2.36 -4.81
N PHE A 91 -9.35 2.92 -3.93
CA PHE A 91 -8.99 4.33 -3.97
C PHE A 91 -8.24 4.69 -5.27
N ILE A 92 -7.26 3.87 -5.67
CA ILE A 92 -6.47 4.10 -6.89
C ILE A 92 -7.36 4.08 -8.13
N PHE A 93 -8.27 3.11 -8.23
CA PHE A 93 -9.23 3.05 -9.34
C PHE A 93 -10.16 4.25 -9.35
N LEU A 94 -10.65 4.69 -8.19
CA LEU A 94 -11.49 5.89 -8.11
C LEU A 94 -10.73 7.13 -8.64
N GLN A 95 -9.48 7.33 -8.21
CA GLN A 95 -8.67 8.48 -8.65
C GLN A 95 -8.31 8.42 -10.15
N ARG A 96 -8.20 7.22 -10.73
CA ARG A 96 -7.95 7.00 -12.16
C ARG A 96 -9.09 7.53 -13.04
N PHE A 97 -10.34 7.41 -12.61
CA PHE A 97 -11.50 7.78 -13.41
C PHE A 97 -11.96 9.24 -13.20
N VAL A 98 -11.61 9.85 -12.08
CA VAL A 98 -12.04 11.21 -11.74
C VAL A 98 -11.19 12.25 -12.48
N GLY A 99 -11.82 13.10 -13.30
CA GLY A 99 -11.17 14.29 -13.86
C GLY A 99 -10.00 14.01 -14.81
N ALA A 100 -10.00 12.87 -15.52
CA ALA A 100 -8.94 12.48 -16.43
C ALA A 100 -9.19 13.01 -17.86
N PRO A 101 -8.39 13.96 -18.37
CA PRO A 101 -8.44 14.37 -19.79
C PRO A 101 -8.14 13.17 -20.70
N GLU A 102 -8.72 13.15 -21.90
CA GLU A 102 -8.51 12.05 -22.86
C GLU A 102 -7.04 11.83 -23.19
N GLU A 103 -6.30 12.92 -23.40
CA GLU A 103 -4.86 12.94 -23.70
C GLU A 103 -3.99 12.37 -22.58
N SER A 104 -4.47 12.38 -21.34
CA SER A 104 -3.74 11.88 -20.17
C SER A 104 -4.08 10.43 -19.81
N LYS A 105 -5.04 9.80 -20.50
CA LYS A 105 -5.57 8.47 -20.14
C LYS A 105 -4.50 7.38 -20.05
N GLN A 106 -3.56 7.35 -20.99
CA GLN A 106 -2.49 6.35 -20.98
C GLN A 106 -1.52 6.58 -19.82
N ALA A 107 -1.09 7.83 -19.62
CA ALA A 107 -0.20 8.22 -18.53
C ALA A 107 -0.81 7.90 -17.15
N ILE A 108 -2.06 8.29 -16.93
CA ILE A 108 -2.84 8.01 -15.72
C ILE A 108 -2.98 6.50 -15.50
N THR A 109 -3.25 5.73 -16.55
CA THR A 109 -3.40 4.27 -16.46
C THR A 109 -2.08 3.62 -16.03
N THR A 110 -0.97 3.94 -16.70
CA THR A 110 0.35 3.41 -16.34
C THR A 110 0.72 3.79 -14.91
N PHE A 111 0.53 5.05 -14.52
CA PHE A 111 0.82 5.51 -13.16
C PHE A 111 -0.06 4.81 -12.11
N SER A 112 -1.34 4.57 -12.42
CA SER A 112 -2.26 3.83 -11.55
C SER A 112 -1.80 2.38 -11.34
N MET A 113 -1.30 1.71 -12.37
CA MET A 113 -0.79 0.34 -12.24
C MET A 113 0.45 0.28 -11.36
N ILE A 114 1.35 1.25 -11.48
CA ILE A 114 2.52 1.38 -10.60
C ILE A 114 2.08 1.64 -9.16
N GLY A 115 1.18 2.60 -8.94
CA GLY A 115 0.64 2.91 -7.62
C GLY A 115 -0.04 1.70 -6.99
N LEU A 116 -0.76 0.91 -7.79
CA LEU A 116 -1.45 -0.30 -7.33
C LEU A 116 -0.46 -1.36 -6.83
N ALA A 117 0.61 -1.58 -7.59
CA ALA A 117 1.65 -2.54 -7.21
C ALA A 117 2.35 -2.13 -5.91
N LEU A 118 2.75 -0.86 -5.80
CA LEU A 118 3.44 -0.34 -4.62
C LEU A 118 2.54 -0.33 -3.38
N ALA A 119 1.31 0.20 -3.50
CA ALA A 119 0.40 0.32 -2.36
C ALA A 119 -0.03 -1.04 -1.77
N ASN A 120 0.00 -2.12 -2.57
CA ASN A 120 -0.40 -3.45 -2.11
C ASN A 120 0.76 -4.36 -1.69
N ALA A 121 2.01 -3.98 -1.94
CA ALA A 121 3.16 -4.83 -1.63
C ALA A 121 3.22 -5.19 -0.14
N ILE A 122 3.23 -4.19 0.75
CA ILE A 122 3.29 -4.42 2.21
C ILE A 122 2.02 -5.06 2.76
N PRO A 123 0.78 -4.65 2.39
CA PRO A 123 -0.42 -5.36 2.80
C PRO A 123 -0.44 -6.83 2.40
N LEU A 124 0.05 -7.18 1.21
CA LEU A 124 0.12 -8.57 0.76
C LEU A 124 1.13 -9.38 1.58
N ILE A 125 2.31 -8.82 1.85
CA ILE A 125 3.30 -9.45 2.74
C ILE A 125 2.70 -9.65 4.13
N SER A 126 2.05 -8.62 4.67
CA SER A 126 1.38 -8.67 5.98
C SER A 126 0.31 -9.77 6.04
N PHE A 127 -0.46 -9.93 4.97
CA PHE A 127 -1.49 -10.96 4.87
C PHE A 127 -0.88 -12.37 4.91
N ILE A 128 0.18 -12.59 4.12
CA ILE A 128 0.92 -13.86 4.13
C ILE A 128 1.51 -14.13 5.52
N SER A 129 2.09 -13.11 6.17
CA SER A 129 2.63 -13.24 7.52
C SER A 129 1.56 -13.59 8.56
N LEU A 130 0.33 -13.06 8.45
CA LEU A 130 -0.78 -13.45 9.32
C LEU A 130 -1.20 -14.91 9.10
N ILE A 131 -1.19 -15.39 7.86
CA ILE A 131 -1.44 -16.81 7.54
C ILE A 131 -0.38 -17.70 8.20
N MET A 132 0.89 -17.28 8.20
CA MET A 132 1.98 -18.02 8.84
C MET A 132 1.87 -18.08 10.37
N LEU A 133 1.08 -17.20 10.99
CA LEU A 133 0.84 -17.20 12.44
C LEU A 133 -0.31 -18.13 12.85
N MET A 134 -1.07 -18.71 11.93
CA MET A 134 -2.16 -19.63 12.27
C MET A 134 -1.62 -20.87 13.04
N PRO A 135 -2.40 -21.42 13.99
CA PRO A 135 -2.01 -22.59 14.79
C PRO A 135 -1.85 -23.87 13.98
#